data_AF-A0A498ALD0-F1
#
_entry.id   AF-A0A498ALD0-F1
#
_cell.length_a   1.000
_cell.length_b   1.000
_cell.length_c   1.000
_cell.angle_alpha   90.00
_cell.angle_beta   90.00
_cell.angle_gamma   90.00
#
_symmetry.space_group_name_H-M   'P 1'
#
loop_
_entity.id
_entity.type
_entity.pdbx_description
1 polymer ?
#
loop_
_entity_poly.entity_id
_entity_poly.type
_entity_poly.pdbx_seq_one_letter_code
_entity_poly.pdbx_strand_id
1 'polypeptide(L)'
;MSHIEKITGELRALTTGVDRAQTLASAADNQAQEVALRAAGAGFAAVAAGLTRIRDGIATVRGGLGSLATTIGEATKSTAAVPQEASPHETITGLTPVHHAVDGIRDTAAATIAQVGQTRQLVTTVLHGGQPGPLIQSLEQITQVLTLVVQRTATARQAVETAIAEARQLGSAGN
;
A
#
# COMPACT_ATOMS: atom_id res chain seq x y z
N MET A 1 -1.80 -9.61 25.92
CA MET A 1 -1.42 -9.56 24.49
C MET A 1 -0.04 -8.93 24.42
N SER A 2 0.93 -9.63 23.85
CA SER A 2 2.31 -9.15 23.69
C SER A 2 2.38 -8.05 22.63
N HIS A 3 3.37 -7.15 22.73
CA HIS A 3 3.63 -6.15 21.70
C HIS A 3 3.89 -6.77 20.33
N ILE A 4 4.57 -7.92 20.28
CA ILE A 4 4.83 -8.65 19.04
C ILE A 4 3.53 -9.13 18.39
N GLU A 5 2.57 -9.60 19.19
CA GLU A 5 1.25 -10.00 18.69
C GLU A 5 0.48 -8.80 18.12
N LYS A 6 0.55 -7.65 18.79
CA LYS A 6 -0.07 -6.41 18.33
C LYS A 6 0.55 -5.92 17.02
N ILE A 7 1.87 -5.88 16.92
CA ILE A 7 2.61 -5.51 15.70
C ILE A 7 2.24 -6.46 14.56
N THR A 8 2.23 -7.77 14.82
CA THR A 8 1.84 -8.79 13.83
C THR A 8 0.40 -8.58 13.34
N GLY A 9 -0.52 -8.24 14.25
CA GLY A 9 -1.91 -7.92 13.92
C GLY A 9 -2.03 -6.70 12.98
N GLU A 10 -1.28 -5.63 13.25
CA GLU A 10 -1.26 -4.45 12.39
C GLU A 10 -0.63 -4.73 11.02
N LEU A 11 0.49 -5.45 10.97
CA LEU A 11 1.13 -5.84 9.71
C LEU A 11 0.20 -6.70 8.85
N ARG A 12 -0.52 -7.66 9.45
CA ARG A 12 -1.53 -8.46 8.74
C ARG A 12 -2.64 -7.58 8.15
N ALA A 13 -3.10 -6.59 8.91
CA ALA A 13 -4.13 -5.69 8.41
C ALA A 13 -3.62 -4.77 7.28
N LEU A 14 -2.35 -4.36 7.32
CA LEU A 14 -1.70 -3.67 6.21
C LEU A 14 -1.65 -4.57 4.96
N THR A 15 -1.27 -5.85 5.09
CA THR A 15 -1.30 -6.82 4.00
C THR A 15 -2.69 -6.91 3.36
N THR A 16 -3.74 -7.09 4.17
CA THR A 16 -5.13 -7.16 3.67
C THR A 16 -5.54 -5.89 2.92
N GLY A 17 -5.10 -4.71 3.38
CA GLY A 17 -5.33 -3.45 2.69
C GLY A 17 -4.66 -3.40 1.31
N VAL A 18 -3.40 -3.82 1.24
CA VAL A 18 -2.65 -3.85 -0.03
C VAL A 18 -3.24 -4.88 -1.01
N ASP A 19 -3.59 -6.08 -0.56
CA ASP A 19 -4.20 -7.12 -1.40
C ASP A 19 -5.53 -6.64 -2.01
N ARG A 20 -6.34 -5.94 -1.20
CA ARG A 20 -7.58 -5.32 -1.66
C ARG A 20 -7.29 -4.25 -2.73
N ALA A 21 -6.31 -3.39 -2.50
CA ALA A 21 -5.93 -2.36 -3.48
C ALA A 21 -5.40 -2.98 -4.79
N GLN A 22 -4.65 -4.09 -4.74
CA GLN A 22 -4.16 -4.81 -5.92
C GLN A 22 -5.31 -5.41 -6.73
N THR A 23 -6.31 -5.98 -6.05
CA THR A 23 -7.52 -6.51 -6.70
C THR A 23 -8.28 -5.40 -7.42
N LEU A 24 -8.46 -4.25 -6.77
CA LEU A 24 -9.11 -3.07 -7.36
C LEU A 24 -8.33 -2.52 -8.55
N ALA A 25 -6.99 -2.43 -8.45
CA ALA A 25 -6.14 -1.97 -9.53
C ALA A 25 -6.18 -2.91 -10.75
N SER A 26 -6.26 -4.23 -10.52
CA SER A 26 -6.41 -5.21 -11.59
C SER A 26 -7.78 -5.10 -12.28
N ALA A 27 -8.85 -4.89 -11.51
CA ALA A 27 -10.18 -4.65 -12.06
C ALA A 27 -10.22 -3.35 -12.90
N ALA A 28 -9.58 -2.27 -12.43
CA ALA A 28 -9.48 -1.01 -13.16
C ALA A 28 -8.72 -1.15 -14.48
N ASP A 29 -7.63 -1.93 -14.51
CA ASP A 29 -6.86 -2.21 -15.75
C ASP A 29 -7.71 -2.98 -16.76
N ASN A 30 -8.40 -4.05 -16.33
CA ASN A 30 -9.29 -4.84 -17.19
C ASN A 30 -10.39 -3.94 -17.79
N GLN A 31 -11.02 -3.10 -16.96
CA GLN A 31 -12.04 -2.17 -17.42
C GLN A 31 -11.47 -1.16 -18.44
N ALA A 32 -10.29 -0.59 -18.18
CA ALA A 32 -9.64 0.32 -19.12
C ALA A 32 -9.34 -0.37 -20.46
N GLN A 33 -8.91 -1.65 -20.43
CA GLN A 33 -8.68 -2.46 -21.63
C GLN A 33 -9.97 -2.70 -22.43
N GLU A 34 -11.06 -3.08 -21.77
CA GLU A 34 -12.36 -3.29 -22.44
C GLU A 34 -12.87 -2.01 -23.12
N VAL A 35 -12.71 -0.86 -22.47
CA VAL A 35 -13.07 0.44 -23.07
C VAL A 35 -12.16 0.73 -24.26
N ALA A 36 -10.86 0.40 -24.18
CA ALA A 36 -9.91 0.64 -25.27
C ALA A 36 -10.25 -0.17 -26.51
N LEU A 37 -10.60 -1.45 -26.33
CA LEU A 37 -11.01 -2.33 -27.42
C LEU A 37 -12.30 -1.86 -28.09
N ARG A 38 -13.30 -1.43 -27.29
CA ARG A 38 -14.55 -0.87 -27.82
C ARG A 38 -14.31 0.43 -28.58
N ALA A 39 -13.49 1.33 -28.05
CA ALA A 39 -13.13 2.58 -28.70
C ALA A 39 -12.42 2.33 -30.05
N ALA A 40 -11.46 1.40 -30.07
CA ALA A 40 -10.75 1.02 -31.29
C ALA A 40 -11.71 0.41 -32.34
N GLY A 41 -12.58 -0.52 -31.93
CA GLY A 41 -13.57 -1.14 -32.82
C GLY A 41 -14.60 -0.17 -33.38
N ALA A 42 -14.89 0.93 -32.66
CA ALA A 42 -15.76 2.00 -33.12
C ALA A 42 -15.03 3.12 -33.90
N GLY A 43 -13.73 3.00 -34.14
CA GLY A 43 -12.93 3.99 -34.89
C GLY A 43 -12.44 5.19 -34.08
N PHE A 44 -12.61 5.20 -32.75
CA PHE A 44 -12.11 6.25 -31.86
C PHE A 44 -10.65 6.04 -31.47
N ALA A 45 -9.75 6.09 -32.45
CA ALA A 45 -8.32 5.78 -32.27
C ALA A 45 -7.63 6.63 -31.18
N ALA A 46 -7.98 7.92 -31.08
CA ALA A 46 -7.40 8.82 -30.06
C ALA A 46 -7.79 8.42 -28.63
N VAL A 47 -9.03 7.95 -28.42
CA VAL A 47 -9.52 7.45 -27.13
C VAL A 47 -8.80 6.15 -26.77
N ALA A 48 -8.66 5.23 -27.74
CA ALA A 48 -7.91 3.99 -27.55
C ALA A 48 -6.44 4.26 -27.14
N ALA A 49 -5.75 5.18 -27.82
CA ALA A 49 -4.39 5.58 -27.47
C ALA A 49 -4.31 6.27 -26.10
N GLY A 50 -5.31 7.07 -25.72
CA GLY A 50 -5.41 7.65 -24.39
C GLY A 50 -5.59 6.59 -23.30
N LEU A 51 -6.35 5.53 -23.58
CA LEU A 51 -6.56 4.42 -22.64
C LEU A 51 -5.30 3.59 -22.44
N THR A 52 -4.44 3.44 -23.44
CA THR A 52 -3.10 2.85 -23.25
C THR A 52 -2.31 3.62 -22.19
N ARG A 53 -2.29 4.97 -22.27
CA ARG A 53 -1.61 5.81 -21.26
C ARG A 53 -2.22 5.69 -19.86
N ILE A 54 -3.54 5.55 -19.77
CA ILE A 54 -4.22 5.31 -18.49
C ILE A 54 -3.78 3.96 -17.91
N ARG A 55 -3.70 2.91 -18.73
CA ARG A 55 -3.24 1.58 -18.31
C ARG A 55 -1.79 1.60 -17.85
N ASP A 56 -0.92 2.37 -18.49
CA ASP A 56 0.47 2.58 -18.02
C ASP A 56 0.50 3.24 -16.62
N GLY A 57 -0.39 4.21 -16.38
CA GLY A 57 -0.61 4.79 -15.04
C GLY A 57 -1.06 3.74 -14.01
N ILE A 58 -2.04 2.90 -14.38
CA ILE A 58 -2.50 1.79 -13.51
C ILE A 58 -1.38 0.77 -13.26
N ALA A 59 -0.56 0.47 -14.26
CA ALA A 59 0.60 -0.41 -14.10
C ALA A 59 1.63 0.16 -13.12
N THR A 60 1.86 1.47 -13.16
CA THR A 60 2.72 2.17 -12.19
C THR A 60 2.16 2.07 -10.77
N VAL A 61 0.86 2.29 -10.59
CA VAL A 61 0.17 2.09 -9.30
C VAL A 61 0.33 0.65 -8.81
N ARG A 62 0.14 -0.35 -9.68
CA ARG A 62 0.34 -1.77 -9.34
C ARG A 62 1.78 -2.07 -8.93
N GLY A 63 2.76 -1.43 -9.57
CA GLY A 63 4.17 -1.49 -9.16
C GLY A 63 4.37 -1.00 -7.72
N GLY A 64 3.82 0.18 -7.38
CA GLY A 64 3.86 0.71 -6.00
C GLY A 64 3.19 -0.22 -4.98
N LEU A 65 2.02 -0.79 -5.32
CA LEU A 65 1.35 -1.79 -4.49
C LEU A 65 2.18 -3.08 -4.32
N GLY A 66 2.92 -3.49 -5.34
CA GLY A 66 3.86 -4.61 -5.26
C GLY A 66 5.01 -4.33 -4.29
N SER A 67 5.61 -3.13 -4.37
CA SER A 67 6.65 -2.69 -3.43
C SER A 67 6.15 -2.63 -1.98
N LEU A 68 4.91 -2.17 -1.76
CA LEU A 68 4.28 -2.22 -0.45
C LEU A 68 4.16 -3.65 0.08
N ALA A 69 3.66 -4.59 -0.74
CA ALA A 69 3.49 -5.98 -0.33
C ALA A 69 4.84 -6.63 0.06
N THR A 70 5.90 -6.37 -0.72
CA THR A 70 7.25 -6.84 -0.39
C THR A 70 7.73 -6.28 0.95
N THR A 71 7.62 -4.96 1.15
CA THR A 71 8.10 -4.30 2.38
C THR A 71 7.33 -4.77 3.62
N ILE A 72 6.00 -4.95 3.51
CA ILE A 72 5.18 -5.52 4.60
C ILE A 72 5.59 -6.96 4.89
N GLY A 73 5.87 -7.76 3.85
CA GLY A 73 6.35 -9.12 3.99
C GLY A 73 7.69 -9.21 4.72
N GLU A 74 8.63 -8.31 4.42
CA GLU A 74 9.91 -8.18 5.11
C GLU A 74 9.74 -7.77 6.57
N ALA A 75 8.90 -6.75 6.84
CA ALA A 75 8.57 -6.33 8.20
C ALA A 75 7.95 -7.47 9.02
N THR A 76 7.07 -8.27 8.40
CA THR A 76 6.42 -9.43 9.03
C THR A 76 7.44 -10.51 9.37
N LYS A 77 8.36 -10.83 8.45
CA LYS A 77 9.46 -11.77 8.72
C LYS A 77 10.37 -11.29 9.85
N SER A 78 10.74 -10.01 9.85
CA SER A 78 11.60 -9.43 10.89
C SER A 78 10.91 -9.44 12.26
N THR A 79 9.60 -9.17 12.30
CA THR A 79 8.80 -9.25 13.53
C THR A 79 8.74 -10.68 14.06
N ALA A 80 8.51 -11.67 13.18
CA ALA A 80 8.44 -13.08 13.53
C ALA A 80 9.78 -13.67 13.99
N ALA A 81 10.91 -13.04 13.62
CA ALA A 81 12.23 -13.46 14.06
C ALA A 81 12.56 -13.02 15.50
N VAL A 82 11.75 -12.15 16.13
CA VAL A 82 11.94 -11.75 17.53
C VAL A 82 11.47 -12.90 18.44
N PRO A 83 12.36 -13.49 19.27
CA PRO A 83 11.97 -14.56 20.18
C PRO A 83 10.88 -14.13 21.17
N GLN A 84 10.03 -15.07 21.59
CA GLN A 84 8.96 -14.78 22.56
C GLN A 84 9.50 -14.42 23.95
N GLU A 85 10.68 -14.94 24.30
CA GLU A 85 11.44 -14.62 25.50
C GLU A 85 12.73 -13.85 25.16
N ALA A 86 12.65 -12.96 24.17
CA ALA A 86 13.78 -12.14 23.75
C ALA A 86 14.27 -11.26 24.91
N SER A 87 15.59 -11.17 25.04
CA SER A 87 16.20 -10.15 25.88
C SER A 87 15.80 -8.74 25.40
N PRO A 88 15.89 -7.73 26.27
CA PRO A 88 15.70 -6.33 25.87
C PRO A 88 16.51 -5.93 24.63
N HIS A 89 17.77 -6.38 24.54
CA HIS A 89 18.65 -6.07 23.42
C HIS A 89 18.21 -6.73 22.10
N GLU A 90 17.79 -8.00 22.16
CA GLU A 90 17.27 -8.72 21.00
C GLU A 90 15.96 -8.11 20.50
N THR A 91 15.08 -7.69 21.41
CA THR A 91 13.82 -7.00 21.05
C THR A 91 14.10 -5.69 20.32
N ILE A 92 15.00 -4.85 20.84
CA ILE A 92 15.37 -3.59 20.20
C ILE A 92 15.97 -3.83 18.82
N THR A 93 16.91 -4.78 18.72
CA THR A 93 17.62 -5.09 17.47
C THR A 93 16.66 -5.66 16.42
N GLY A 94 15.76 -6.56 16.81
CA GLY A 94 14.80 -7.19 15.91
C GLY A 94 13.66 -6.26 15.44
N LEU A 95 13.25 -5.30 16.29
CA LEU A 95 12.16 -4.38 15.97
C LEU A 95 12.60 -3.08 15.28
N THR A 96 13.87 -2.70 15.36
CA THR A 96 14.39 -1.50 14.67
C THR A 96 14.16 -1.56 13.14
N PRO A 97 14.44 -2.67 12.43
CA PRO A 97 14.10 -2.79 11.01
C PRO A 97 12.60 -2.69 10.72
N VAL A 98 11.76 -3.19 11.62
CA VAL A 98 10.29 -3.10 11.50
C VAL A 98 9.82 -1.65 11.58
N HIS A 99 10.42 -0.85 12.47
CA HIS A 99 10.15 0.59 12.58
C HIS A 99 10.42 1.32 11.26
N HIS A 100 11.61 1.12 10.68
CA HIS A 100 11.98 1.70 9.39
C HIS A 100 11.09 1.22 8.25
N ALA A 101 10.72 -0.06 8.24
CA ALA A 101 9.83 -0.60 7.23
C ALA A 101 8.43 0.03 7.29
N VAL A 102 7.88 0.27 8.48
CA VAL A 102 6.57 0.93 8.65
C VAL A 102 6.59 2.35 8.09
N ASP A 103 7.69 3.09 8.27
CA ASP A 103 7.87 4.42 7.66
C ASP A 103 7.93 4.33 6.13
N GLY A 104 8.72 3.39 5.60
CA GLY A 104 8.80 3.15 4.16
C GLY A 104 7.46 2.76 3.53
N ILE A 105 6.64 1.96 4.24
CA ILE A 105 5.28 1.59 3.83
C ILE A 105 4.40 2.84 3.75
N ARG A 106 4.44 3.72 4.75
CA ARG A 106 3.66 4.95 4.76
C ARG A 106 4.01 5.85 3.58
N ASP A 107 5.30 6.07 3.37
CA ASP A 107 5.79 6.99 2.35
C ASP A 107 5.51 6.44 0.94
N THR A 108 5.68 5.13 0.74
CA THR A 108 5.32 4.45 -0.52
C THR A 108 3.82 4.48 -0.77
N ALA A 109 2.98 4.31 0.26
CA ALA A 109 1.53 4.39 0.13
C ALA A 109 1.08 5.81 -0.25
N ALA A 110 1.68 6.84 0.36
CA ALA A 110 1.42 8.23 0.00
C ALA A 110 1.83 8.55 -1.46
N ALA A 111 3.00 8.07 -1.89
CA ALA A 111 3.44 8.20 -3.28
C ALA A 111 2.49 7.48 -4.25
N THR A 112 2.03 6.28 -3.90
CA THR A 112 1.07 5.51 -4.70
C THR A 112 -0.28 6.24 -4.80
N ILE A 113 -0.75 6.86 -3.72
CA ILE A 113 -1.96 7.72 -3.74
C ILE A 113 -1.80 8.88 -4.74
N ALA A 114 -0.64 9.54 -4.75
CA ALA A 114 -0.37 10.62 -5.69
C ALA A 114 -0.40 10.13 -7.16
N GLN A 115 0.15 8.94 -7.44
CA GLN A 115 0.10 8.30 -8.76
C GLN A 115 -1.33 7.94 -9.18
N VAL A 116 -2.16 7.46 -8.26
CA VAL A 116 -3.59 7.22 -8.51
C VAL A 116 -4.29 8.53 -8.87
N GLY A 117 -3.98 9.63 -8.17
CA GLY A 117 -4.50 10.97 -8.48
C GLY A 117 -4.13 11.45 -9.88
N GLN A 118 -2.86 11.28 -10.28
CA GLN A 118 -2.39 11.59 -11.63
C GLN A 118 -3.11 10.76 -12.69
N THR A 119 -3.26 9.45 -12.45
CA THR A 119 -3.98 8.54 -13.35
C THR A 119 -5.45 8.94 -13.49
N ARG A 120 -6.11 9.36 -12.40
CA ARG A 120 -7.49 9.85 -12.44
C ARG A 120 -7.63 11.12 -13.30
N GLN A 121 -6.67 12.05 -13.22
CA GLN A 121 -6.67 13.24 -14.07
C GLN A 121 -6.51 12.88 -15.55
N LEU A 122 -5.69 11.88 -15.87
CA LEU A 122 -5.60 11.34 -17.24
C LEU A 122 -6.94 10.77 -17.71
N VAL A 123 -7.64 10.00 -16.86
CA VAL A 123 -8.98 9.47 -17.16
C VAL A 123 -9.96 10.59 -17.50
N THR A 124 -10.03 11.63 -16.67
CA THR A 124 -10.92 12.78 -16.90
C THR A 124 -10.61 13.48 -18.23
N THR A 125 -9.34 13.57 -18.60
CA THR A 125 -8.89 14.25 -19.82
C THR A 125 -9.16 13.41 -21.07
N VAL A 126 -8.82 12.12 -21.05
CA VAL A 126 -8.93 11.21 -22.20
C VAL A 126 -10.38 10.85 -22.51
N LEU A 127 -11.21 10.67 -21.47
CA LEU A 127 -12.61 10.25 -21.60
C LEU A 127 -13.57 11.45 -21.50
N HIS A 128 -13.08 12.67 -21.74
CA HIS A 128 -13.90 13.87 -21.77
C HIS A 128 -15.02 13.74 -22.81
N GLY A 129 -16.28 13.94 -22.39
CA GLY A 129 -17.46 13.74 -23.26
C GLY A 129 -17.91 12.28 -23.45
N GLY A 130 -17.23 11.32 -22.82
CA GLY A 130 -17.62 9.90 -22.78
C GLY A 130 -18.19 9.48 -21.41
N GLN A 131 -17.89 8.26 -20.97
CA GLN A 131 -18.26 7.72 -19.65
C GLN A 131 -17.02 7.49 -18.76
N PRO A 132 -16.41 8.55 -18.19
CA PRO A 132 -15.26 8.41 -17.28
C PRO A 132 -15.63 7.84 -15.91
N GLY A 133 -16.91 7.97 -15.51
CA GLY A 133 -17.39 7.72 -14.14
C GLY A 133 -16.95 6.39 -13.53
N PRO A 134 -17.18 5.24 -14.19
CA PRO A 134 -16.82 3.95 -13.63
C PRO A 134 -15.31 3.81 -13.34
N LEU A 135 -14.43 4.29 -14.23
CA LEU A 135 -12.99 4.15 -14.06
C LEU A 135 -12.45 5.12 -12.99
N ILE A 136 -13.02 6.33 -12.93
CA ILE A 136 -12.74 7.29 -11.85
C ILE A 136 -13.11 6.67 -10.50
N GLN A 137 -14.30 6.07 -10.39
CA GLN A 137 -14.77 5.45 -9.15
C GLN A 137 -13.85 4.30 -8.71
N SER A 138 -13.37 3.46 -9.63
CA SER A 138 -12.41 2.40 -9.29
C SER A 138 -11.11 2.96 -8.73
N LEU A 139 -10.55 4.02 -9.35
CA LEU A 139 -9.34 4.68 -8.86
C LEU A 139 -9.55 5.36 -7.48
N GLU A 140 -10.74 5.90 -7.24
CA GLU A 140 -11.10 6.46 -5.93
C GLU A 140 -11.17 5.39 -4.83
N GLN A 141 -11.70 4.21 -5.13
CA GLN A 141 -11.70 3.10 -4.18
C GLN A 141 -10.27 2.67 -3.80
N ILE A 142 -9.34 2.64 -4.76
CA ILE A 142 -7.91 2.39 -4.47
C ILE A 142 -7.37 3.47 -3.52
N THR A 143 -7.66 4.74 -3.80
CA THR A 143 -7.24 5.88 -2.96
C THR A 143 -7.76 5.76 -1.52
N GLN A 144 -9.02 5.39 -1.35
CA GLN A 144 -9.63 5.20 -0.03
C GLN A 144 -8.95 4.07 0.74
N VAL A 145 -8.69 2.93 0.08
CA VAL A 145 -7.99 1.81 0.70
C VAL A 145 -6.57 2.21 1.11
N LEU A 146 -5.81 2.87 0.23
CA LEU A 146 -4.45 3.31 0.55
C LEU A 146 -4.42 4.37 1.66
N THR A 147 -5.44 5.22 1.75
CA THR A 147 -5.56 6.19 2.86
C THR A 147 -5.71 5.47 4.20
N LEU A 148 -6.50 4.39 4.24
CA LEU A 148 -6.61 3.54 5.43
C LEU A 148 -5.30 2.81 5.74
N VAL A 149 -4.55 2.37 4.73
CA VAL A 149 -3.20 1.80 4.90
C VAL A 149 -2.28 2.83 5.56
N VAL A 150 -2.22 4.07 5.05
CA VAL A 150 -1.44 5.16 5.65
C VAL A 150 -1.84 5.38 7.12
N GLN A 151 -3.14 5.45 7.43
CA GLN A 151 -3.59 5.61 8.82
C GLN A 151 -3.14 4.45 9.72
N ARG A 152 -3.23 3.21 9.24
CA ARG A 152 -2.78 2.03 9.99
C ARG A 152 -1.28 1.99 10.22
N THR A 153 -0.46 2.56 9.33
CA THR A 153 0.99 2.66 9.58
C THR A 153 1.31 3.46 10.83
N ALA A 154 0.51 4.48 11.18
CA ALA A 154 0.71 5.23 12.43
C ALA A 154 0.48 4.34 13.66
N THR A 155 -0.55 3.50 13.65
CA THR A 155 -0.83 2.54 14.73
C THR A 155 0.27 1.47 14.84
N ALA A 156 0.73 0.93 13.72
CA ALA A 156 1.83 -0.03 13.67
C ALA A 156 3.12 0.59 14.22
N ARG A 157 3.44 1.82 13.79
CA ARG A 157 4.60 2.57 14.25
C ARG A 157 4.56 2.77 15.76
N GLN A 158 3.42 3.23 16.29
CA GLN A 158 3.26 3.42 17.74
C GLN A 158 3.46 2.12 18.51
N ALA A 159 2.95 0.99 18.02
CA ALA A 159 3.13 -0.31 18.66
C ALA A 159 4.62 -0.72 18.70
N VAL A 160 5.35 -0.51 17.60
CA VAL A 160 6.80 -0.77 17.53
C VAL A 160 7.58 0.15 18.47
N GLU A 161 7.27 1.45 18.48
CA GLU A 161 7.95 2.43 19.33
C GLU A 161 7.72 2.14 20.82
N THR A 162 6.50 1.79 21.22
CA THR A 162 6.19 1.37 22.59
C THR A 162 7.00 0.14 22.98
N ALA A 163 7.06 -0.88 22.13
CA ALA A 163 7.81 -2.11 22.39
C ALA A 163 9.31 -1.83 22.59
N ILE A 164 9.90 -1.00 21.73
CA ILE A 164 11.31 -0.60 21.81
C ILE A 164 11.57 0.21 23.08
N ALA A 165 10.68 1.15 23.43
CA ALA A 165 10.82 1.98 24.62
C ALA A 165 10.78 1.15 25.91
N GLU A 166 9.83 0.22 26.02
CA GLU A 166 9.74 -0.68 27.17
C GLU A 166 10.96 -1.61 27.28
N ALA A 167 11.42 -2.17 26.16
CA ALA A 167 12.65 -2.95 26.15
C ALA A 167 13.85 -2.13 26.66
N ARG A 168 14.01 -0.87 26.21
CA ARG A 168 15.08 0.01 26.72
C ARG A 168 14.99 0.26 28.22
N GLN A 169 13.79 0.48 28.75
CA GLN A 169 13.58 0.68 30.18
C GLN A 169 13.98 -0.55 30.99
N LEU A 170 13.53 -1.74 30.57
CA LEU A 170 13.87 -3.01 31.21
C LEU A 170 15.38 -3.29 31.16
N GLY A 171 16.03 -3.02 30.03
CA GLY A 171 17.48 -3.16 29.88
C GLY A 171 18.29 -2.18 30.75
N SER A 172 17.75 -0.98 31.02
CA SER A 172 18.39 0.00 31.91
C SER A 172 18.24 -0.30 33.40
N ALA A 173 17.17 -1.00 33.80
CA ALA A 173 16.91 -1.37 35.18
C ALA A 173 17.60 -2.67 35.63
N GLY A 174 18.09 -3.46 34.66
CA GLY A 174 18.80 -4.72 34.89
C GLY A 174 20.34 -4.62 34.89
N ASN A 175 20.89 -3.42 34.84
CA ASN A 175 22.34 -3.13 34.95
C ASN A 175 22.67 -2.51 36.30
#